data_AF-A0A5N6HSG1-F1
#
_entry.id   AF-A0A5N6HSG1-F1
#
_cell.length_a   1.000
_cell.length_b   1.000
_cell.length_c   1.000
_cell.angle_alpha   90.00
_cell.angle_beta   90.00
_cell.angle_gamma   90.00
#
_symmetry.space_group_name_H-M   'P 1'
#
loop_
_entity.id
_entity.type
_entity.pdbx_description
1 polymer ?
#
loop_
_entity_poly.entity_id
_entity_poly.type
_entity_poly.pdbx_seq_one_letter_code
_entity_poly.pdbx_strand_id
1 'polypeptide(L)'
;MRGRRWQEAADAIAAIAPVCTAHDQDGIDIYFLNYQHGGTDPRTGAYTNIKTADNVREIFYGVEPRGATPAGSRLRQILDPYLRRVEAIAAQGRDPSESVKPLNIITITDGVFTDDAESVIINAAKRLDKCNATPWQVGLQFFQVGDDKHAQEYLQMLDDDLGHKSKNGDMRDIVDTVPWRGDKGQTLSADGILKCVLGAVNRKYDKCNAFR
;
A
#
# COMPACT_ATOMS: atom_id res chain seq x y z
N MET A 1 -14.69 -4.66 -6.68
CA MET A 1 -13.84 -4.80 -7.89
C MET A 1 -14.14 -6.08 -8.63
N ARG A 2 -14.64 -6.02 -9.88
CA ARG A 2 -14.84 -7.20 -10.78
C ARG A 2 -14.66 -6.77 -12.25
N GLY A 3 -14.49 -7.73 -13.15
CA GLY A 3 -14.41 -7.48 -14.59
C GLY A 3 -13.24 -6.57 -14.97
N ARG A 4 -13.50 -5.52 -15.77
CA ARG A 4 -12.46 -4.61 -16.27
C ARG A 4 -11.61 -3.98 -15.16
N ARG A 5 -12.23 -3.59 -14.03
CA ARG A 5 -11.50 -3.01 -12.88
C ARG A 5 -10.54 -4.01 -12.23
N TRP A 6 -10.92 -5.29 -12.20
CA TRP A 6 -10.04 -6.36 -11.71
C TRP A 6 -8.85 -6.59 -12.63
N GLN A 7 -9.09 -6.59 -13.95
CA GLN A 7 -8.04 -6.72 -14.95
C GLN A 7 -7.07 -5.53 -14.91
N GLU A 8 -7.58 -4.30 -14.76
CA GLU A 8 -6.77 -3.10 -14.65
C GLU A 8 -5.83 -3.15 -13.43
N ALA A 9 -6.32 -3.61 -12.27
CA ALA A 9 -5.48 -3.84 -11.09
C ALA A 9 -4.40 -4.91 -11.35
N ALA A 10 -4.77 -6.01 -12.02
CA ALA A 10 -3.84 -7.08 -12.38
C ALA A 10 -2.72 -6.56 -13.29
N ASP A 11 -3.07 -5.82 -14.34
CA ASP A 11 -2.13 -5.29 -15.33
C ASP A 11 -1.17 -4.27 -14.71
N ALA A 12 -1.67 -3.41 -13.82
CA ALA A 12 -0.84 -2.43 -13.15
C ALA A 12 0.17 -3.09 -12.19
N ILE A 13 -0.26 -4.08 -11.39
CA ILE A 13 0.65 -4.82 -10.50
C ILE A 13 1.66 -5.64 -11.34
N ALA A 14 1.21 -6.28 -12.42
CA ALA A 14 2.08 -7.08 -13.29
C ALA A 14 3.17 -6.21 -13.93
N ALA A 15 2.88 -4.96 -14.24
CA ALA A 15 3.85 -4.02 -14.80
C ALA A 15 4.88 -3.52 -13.79
N ILE A 16 4.51 -3.35 -12.51
CA ILE A 16 5.45 -2.87 -11.48
C ILE A 16 6.30 -3.99 -10.86
N ALA A 17 5.83 -5.24 -10.82
CA ALA A 17 6.53 -6.32 -10.13
C ALA A 17 7.99 -6.52 -10.59
N PRO A 18 8.32 -6.50 -11.90
CA PRO A 18 9.71 -6.61 -12.35
C PRO A 18 10.56 -5.41 -11.94
N VAL A 19 9.97 -4.21 -11.89
CA VAL A 19 10.68 -2.98 -11.52
C VAL A 19 10.98 -2.98 -10.02
N CYS A 20 10.01 -3.36 -9.19
CA CYS A 20 10.23 -3.56 -7.75
C CYS A 20 11.32 -4.61 -7.50
N THR A 21 11.30 -5.71 -8.26
CA THR A 21 12.29 -6.80 -8.12
C THR A 21 13.71 -6.40 -8.51
N ALA A 22 13.88 -5.40 -9.38
CA ALA A 22 15.19 -4.84 -9.69
C ALA A 22 15.83 -4.11 -8.50
N HIS A 23 15.01 -3.65 -7.54
CA HIS A 23 15.45 -2.92 -6.35
C HIS A 23 15.33 -3.72 -5.05
N ASP A 24 14.43 -4.71 -4.98
CA ASP A 24 14.30 -5.67 -3.88
C ASP A 24 14.34 -7.11 -4.40
N GLN A 25 15.37 -7.86 -4.01
CA GLN A 25 15.55 -9.24 -4.44
C GLN A 25 14.46 -10.18 -3.91
N ASP A 26 13.69 -9.79 -2.89
CA ASP A 26 12.60 -10.62 -2.37
C ASP A 26 11.38 -10.57 -3.30
N GLY A 27 11.18 -9.46 -4.03
CA GLY A 27 10.02 -9.23 -4.89
C GLY A 27 8.90 -8.47 -4.18
N ILE A 28 7.64 -8.75 -4.53
CA ILE A 28 6.45 -8.16 -3.90
C ILE A 28 5.58 -9.24 -3.24
N ASP A 29 4.85 -8.82 -2.22
CA ASP A 29 3.81 -9.65 -1.60
C ASP A 29 2.43 -9.10 -1.99
N ILE A 30 1.52 -9.99 -2.40
CA ILE A 30 0.16 -9.66 -2.84
C ILE A 30 -0.85 -10.16 -1.81
N TYR A 31 -1.63 -9.23 -1.27
CA TYR A 31 -2.70 -9.48 -0.31
C TYR A 31 -4.05 -9.09 -0.94
N PHE A 32 -4.99 -10.02 -0.95
CA PHE A 32 -6.38 -9.73 -1.34
C PHE A 32 -7.26 -9.57 -0.10
N LEU A 33 -8.14 -8.57 -0.05
CA LEU A 33 -8.92 -8.28 1.16
C LEU A 33 -9.70 -9.48 1.72
N ASN A 34 -10.35 -10.26 0.83
CA ASN A 34 -11.29 -11.33 1.21
C ASN A 34 -10.81 -12.76 0.88
N TYR A 35 -9.49 -12.95 0.70
CA TYR A 35 -8.89 -14.24 0.36
C TYR A 35 -7.75 -14.59 1.31
N GLN A 36 -7.97 -15.57 2.19
CA GLN A 36 -7.06 -15.89 3.30
C GLN A 36 -6.54 -17.33 3.30
N HIS A 37 -6.86 -18.15 2.28
CA HIS A 37 -6.61 -19.60 2.34
C HIS A 37 -5.93 -20.22 1.11
N GLY A 38 -5.44 -19.43 0.15
CA GLY A 38 -4.80 -19.99 -1.06
C GLY A 38 -3.50 -19.34 -1.51
N GLY A 39 -2.98 -18.41 -0.71
CA GLY A 39 -1.64 -17.85 -0.93
C GLY A 39 -0.52 -18.79 -0.49
N THR A 40 0.72 -18.40 -0.79
CA THR A 40 1.94 -19.12 -0.35
C THR A 40 2.22 -18.96 1.14
N ASP A 41 1.70 -17.92 1.79
CA ASP A 41 1.72 -17.79 3.25
C ASP A 41 0.41 -18.35 3.86
N PRO A 42 0.45 -19.50 4.56
CA PRO A 42 -0.74 -20.12 5.14
C PRO A 42 -1.31 -19.33 6.33
N ARG A 43 -0.57 -18.38 6.91
CA ARG A 43 -1.03 -17.59 8.07
C ARG A 43 -1.86 -16.39 7.64
N THR A 44 -1.54 -15.82 6.50
CA THR A 44 -2.16 -14.58 6.01
C THR A 44 -2.98 -14.78 4.72
N GLY A 45 -2.73 -15.87 4.01
CA GLY A 45 -3.23 -16.12 2.67
C GLY A 45 -2.61 -15.23 1.60
N ALA A 46 -1.48 -14.58 1.91
CA ALA A 46 -0.74 -13.76 0.97
C ALA A 46 0.03 -14.61 -0.04
N TYR A 47 0.20 -14.08 -1.25
CA TYR A 47 1.15 -14.60 -2.21
C TYR A 47 2.46 -13.82 -2.05
N THR A 48 3.53 -14.50 -1.66
CA THR A 48 4.78 -13.86 -1.24
C THR A 48 5.90 -14.09 -2.24
N ASN A 49 6.87 -13.17 -2.26
CA ASN A 49 8.05 -13.20 -3.11
C ASN A 49 7.74 -13.26 -4.63
N ILE A 50 6.73 -12.52 -5.07
CA ILE A 50 6.30 -12.46 -6.46
C ILE A 50 7.21 -11.53 -7.24
N LYS A 51 7.78 -12.03 -8.34
CA LYS A 51 8.84 -11.33 -9.09
C LYS A 51 8.50 -11.01 -10.53
N THR A 52 7.61 -11.80 -11.13
CA THR A 52 7.34 -11.73 -12.57
C THR A 52 5.92 -11.28 -12.84
N ALA A 53 5.73 -10.60 -13.96
CA ALA A 53 4.41 -10.20 -14.44
C ALA A 53 3.48 -11.42 -14.63
N ASP A 54 4.02 -12.55 -15.08
CA ASP A 54 3.23 -13.75 -15.34
C ASP A 54 2.72 -14.39 -14.04
N ASN A 55 3.53 -14.44 -12.98
CA ASN A 55 3.04 -14.91 -11.68
C ASN A 55 1.94 -14.01 -11.13
N VAL A 56 2.03 -12.69 -11.32
CA VAL A 56 0.93 -11.78 -10.94
C VAL A 56 -0.34 -12.15 -11.69
N ARG A 57 -0.27 -12.33 -13.01
CA ARG A 57 -1.44 -12.70 -13.82
C ARG A 57 -2.04 -14.03 -13.39
N GLU A 58 -1.22 -15.06 -13.19
CA GLU A 58 -1.66 -16.37 -12.69
C GLU A 58 -2.41 -16.27 -11.36
N ILE A 59 -1.89 -15.47 -10.42
CA ILE A 59 -2.55 -15.21 -9.13
C ILE A 59 -3.92 -14.56 -9.34
N PHE A 60 -4.00 -13.54 -10.20
CA PHE A 60 -5.26 -12.85 -10.49
C PHE A 60 -6.29 -13.72 -11.24
N TYR A 61 -5.83 -14.69 -12.05
CA TYR A 61 -6.69 -15.70 -12.67
C TYR A 61 -7.26 -16.69 -11.64
N GLY A 62 -6.49 -17.01 -10.59
CA GLY A 62 -6.89 -17.96 -9.55
C GLY A 62 -7.76 -17.38 -8.43
N VAL A 63 -7.97 -16.07 -8.39
CA VAL A 63 -8.70 -15.38 -7.30
C VAL A 63 -9.93 -14.66 -7.84
N GLU A 64 -11.09 -14.99 -7.30
CA GLU A 64 -12.34 -14.29 -7.59
C GLU A 64 -12.66 -13.23 -6.53
N PRO A 65 -12.87 -11.96 -6.93
CA PRO A 65 -13.28 -10.91 -6.01
C PRO A 65 -14.68 -11.15 -5.44
N ARG A 66 -14.81 -10.99 -4.13
CA ARG A 66 -16.07 -11.18 -3.40
C ARG A 66 -16.08 -10.38 -2.10
N GLY A 67 -17.28 -10.14 -1.56
CA GLY A 67 -17.46 -9.57 -0.23
C GLY A 67 -17.30 -8.04 -0.17
N ALA A 68 -17.21 -7.56 1.07
CA ALA A 68 -17.02 -6.16 1.44
C ALA A 68 -15.57 -5.68 1.20
N THR A 69 -15.24 -4.45 1.64
CA THR A 69 -13.89 -3.87 1.49
C THR A 69 -13.24 -3.64 2.86
N PRO A 70 -12.89 -4.71 3.62
CA PRO A 70 -12.34 -4.59 4.97
C PRO A 70 -10.84 -4.21 4.96
N ALA A 71 -10.53 -3.05 4.41
CA ALA A 71 -9.15 -2.58 4.22
C ALA A 71 -8.43 -2.35 5.56
N GLY A 72 -9.11 -1.79 6.57
CA GLY A 72 -8.52 -1.54 7.89
C GLY A 72 -8.06 -2.82 8.57
N SER A 73 -8.90 -3.86 8.54
CA SER A 73 -8.59 -5.19 9.09
C SER A 73 -7.41 -5.84 8.37
N ARG A 74 -7.34 -5.70 7.03
CA ARG A 74 -6.24 -6.24 6.24
C ARG A 74 -4.94 -5.48 6.49
N LEU A 75 -4.99 -4.15 6.57
CA LEU A 75 -3.85 -3.31 6.94
C LEU A 75 -3.32 -3.69 8.32
N ARG A 76 -4.19 -3.87 9.32
CA ARG A 76 -3.80 -4.30 10.67
C ARG A 76 -3.05 -5.63 10.65
N GLN A 77 -3.53 -6.60 9.87
CA GLN A 77 -2.90 -7.92 9.74
C GLN A 77 -1.46 -7.83 9.20
N ILE A 78 -1.17 -6.86 8.34
CA ILE A 78 0.17 -6.62 7.78
C ILE A 78 1.02 -5.77 8.75
N LEU A 79 0.46 -4.67 9.25
CA LEU A 79 1.18 -3.67 10.05
C LEU A 79 1.53 -4.18 11.45
N ASP A 80 0.64 -4.89 12.14
CA ASP A 80 0.91 -5.33 13.52
C ASP A 80 2.14 -6.24 13.69
N PRO A 81 2.31 -7.33 12.91
CA PRO A 81 3.53 -8.14 13.00
C PRO A 81 4.78 -7.35 12.58
N TYR A 82 4.66 -6.45 11.59
CA TYR A 82 5.77 -5.60 11.18
C TYR A 82 6.21 -4.63 12.28
N LEU A 83 5.26 -3.88 12.85
CA LEU A 83 5.52 -2.90 13.91
C LEU A 83 6.06 -3.56 15.18
N ARG A 84 5.62 -4.79 15.52
CA ARG A 84 6.22 -5.55 16.64
C ARG A 84 7.71 -5.82 16.42
N ARG A 85 8.16 -6.04 15.18
CA ARG A 85 9.59 -6.20 14.87
C ARG A 85 10.33 -4.88 15.02
N VAL A 86 9.75 -3.79 14.53
CA VAL A 86 10.31 -2.43 14.70
C VAL A 86 10.48 -2.09 16.18
N GLU A 87 9.42 -2.30 16.97
CA GLU A 87 9.40 -2.06 18.41
C GLU A 87 10.44 -2.91 19.15
N ALA A 88 10.60 -4.18 18.77
CA ALA A 88 11.58 -5.08 19.38
C ALA A 88 13.03 -4.62 19.15
N ILE A 89 13.34 -4.03 17.99
CA ILE A 89 14.67 -3.46 17.71
C ILE A 89 14.86 -2.13 18.45
N ALA A 90 13.84 -1.26 18.42
CA ALA A 90 13.87 0.02 19.13
C ALA A 90 14.06 -0.17 20.65
N ALA A 91 13.42 -1.19 21.24
CA ALA A 91 13.56 -1.53 22.65
C ALA A 91 14.99 -1.95 23.04
N GLN A 92 15.83 -2.34 22.07
CA GLN A 92 17.25 -2.63 22.27
C GLN A 92 18.13 -1.38 22.15
N GLY A 93 17.54 -0.19 21.97
CA GLY A 93 18.26 1.07 21.75
C GLY A 93 18.90 1.18 20.37
N ARG A 94 18.45 0.37 19.40
CA ARG A 94 18.97 0.33 18.02
C ARG A 94 18.00 0.99 17.06
N ASP A 95 18.52 1.58 15.99
CA ASP A 95 17.69 2.11 14.92
C ASP A 95 17.00 0.94 14.20
N PRO A 96 15.64 0.90 14.16
CA PRO A 96 14.91 -0.16 13.47
C PRO A 96 15.29 -0.34 12.01
N SER A 97 15.68 0.74 11.32
CA SER A 97 16.02 0.72 9.89
C SER A 97 17.27 -0.09 9.58
N GLU A 98 18.13 -0.37 10.57
CA GLU A 98 19.30 -1.24 10.41
C GLU A 98 18.94 -2.73 10.30
N SER A 99 17.78 -3.14 10.82
CA SER A 99 17.41 -4.56 10.97
C SER A 99 16.03 -4.90 10.41
N VAL A 100 15.19 -3.91 10.19
CA VAL A 100 13.85 -4.06 9.62
C VAL A 100 13.79 -3.23 8.34
N LYS A 101 13.69 -3.93 7.20
CA LYS A 101 13.48 -3.29 5.90
C LYS A 101 12.26 -2.36 5.97
N PRO A 102 12.33 -1.14 5.39
CA PRO A 102 11.16 -0.29 5.21
C PRO A 102 10.01 -1.02 4.48
N LEU A 103 8.78 -0.65 4.80
CA LEU A 103 7.57 -1.27 4.24
C LEU A 103 6.77 -0.24 3.44
N ASN A 104 6.48 -0.53 2.19
CA ASN A 104 5.53 0.25 1.38
C ASN A 104 4.30 -0.63 1.07
N ILE A 105 3.11 -0.18 1.47
CA ILE A 105 1.85 -0.88 1.20
C ILE A 105 1.03 -0.09 0.18
N ILE A 106 0.76 -0.70 -0.96
CA ILE A 106 -0.09 -0.15 -2.01
C ILE A 106 -1.45 -0.84 -1.96
N THR A 107 -2.48 -0.08 -1.62
CA THR A 107 -3.87 -0.54 -1.56
C THR A 107 -4.60 -0.08 -2.81
N ILE A 108 -5.05 -1.04 -3.62
CA ILE A 108 -5.83 -0.78 -4.85
C ILE A 108 -7.29 -1.16 -4.59
N THR A 109 -8.21 -0.22 -4.75
CA THR A 109 -9.64 -0.40 -4.47
C THR A 109 -10.52 0.30 -5.50
N ASP A 110 -11.72 -0.22 -5.74
CA ASP A 110 -12.77 0.46 -6.54
C ASP A 110 -13.97 0.87 -5.69
N GLY A 111 -13.87 0.78 -4.37
CA GLY A 111 -14.98 0.98 -3.44
C GLY A 111 -14.53 1.53 -2.10
N VAL A 112 -15.52 2.03 -1.34
CA VAL A 112 -15.39 2.56 0.01
C VAL A 112 -14.97 1.46 0.99
N PHE A 113 -14.08 1.79 1.93
CA PHE A 113 -13.71 0.86 2.99
C PHE A 113 -14.89 0.64 3.94
N THR A 114 -15.12 -0.63 4.29
CA THR A 114 -16.28 -1.02 5.11
C THR A 114 -15.93 -1.11 6.60
N ASP A 115 -14.70 -0.80 6.96
CA ASP A 115 -14.18 -0.81 8.32
C ASP A 115 -13.24 0.37 8.58
N ASP A 116 -12.84 0.53 9.83
CA ASP A 116 -12.05 1.67 10.30
C ASP A 116 -10.56 1.49 9.98
N ALA A 117 -10.15 1.94 8.79
CA ALA A 117 -8.76 2.02 8.39
C ALA A 117 -8.03 3.20 9.05
N GLU A 118 -8.70 4.33 9.28
CA GLU A 118 -8.11 5.54 9.85
C GLU A 118 -7.46 5.25 11.21
N SER A 119 -8.18 4.61 12.13
CA SER A 119 -7.65 4.26 13.45
C SER A 119 -6.44 3.32 13.38
N VAL A 120 -6.41 2.41 12.40
CA VAL A 120 -5.28 1.48 12.21
C VAL A 120 -4.04 2.24 11.74
N ILE A 121 -4.21 3.18 10.81
CA ILE A 121 -3.14 4.02 10.27
C ILE A 121 -2.58 4.94 11.35
N ILE A 122 -3.46 5.62 12.11
CA ILE A 122 -3.06 6.51 13.21
C ILE A 122 -2.30 5.71 14.28
N ASN A 123 -2.77 4.51 14.62
CA ASN A 123 -2.08 3.65 15.58
C ASN A 123 -0.67 3.30 15.09
N ALA A 124 -0.52 2.94 13.81
CA ALA A 124 0.78 2.63 13.21
C ALA A 124 1.73 3.83 13.24
N ALA A 125 1.26 5.02 12.82
CA ALA A 125 2.04 6.25 12.83
C ALA A 125 2.55 6.59 14.24
N LYS A 126 1.67 6.53 15.25
CA LYS A 126 2.03 6.78 16.65
C LYS A 126 3.02 5.75 17.21
N ARG A 127 2.92 4.48 16.83
CA ARG A 127 3.87 3.43 17.26
C ARG A 127 5.25 3.66 16.65
N LEU A 128 5.32 4.08 15.39
CA LEU A 128 6.58 4.44 14.73
C LEU A 128 7.26 5.64 15.38
N ASP A 129 6.49 6.68 15.73
CA ASP A 129 7.03 7.86 16.43
C ASP A 129 7.58 7.52 17.81
N LYS A 130 6.89 6.65 18.57
CA LYS A 130 7.40 6.14 19.87
C LYS A 130 8.71 5.37 19.73
N CYS A 131 8.94 4.73 18.59
CA CYS A 131 10.17 4.00 18.30
C CYS A 131 11.28 4.89 17.72
N ASN A 132 11.03 6.20 17.52
CA ASN A 132 11.92 7.10 16.79
C ASN A 132 12.34 6.53 15.42
N ALA A 133 11.42 5.82 14.74
CA ALA A 133 11.71 5.17 13.47
C ALA A 133 12.01 6.22 12.38
N THR A 134 12.78 5.84 11.36
CA THR A 134 13.04 6.73 10.22
C THR A 134 11.73 7.17 9.53
N PRO A 135 11.63 8.39 8.98
CA PRO A 135 10.40 8.89 8.35
C PRO A 135 9.82 7.99 7.26
N TRP A 136 10.66 7.25 6.55
CA TRP A 136 10.28 6.36 5.45
C TRP A 136 10.12 4.89 5.89
N GLN A 137 10.11 4.58 7.20
CA GLN A 137 10.00 3.20 7.69
C GLN A 137 8.70 2.51 7.23
N VAL A 138 7.61 3.27 7.09
CA VAL A 138 6.33 2.79 6.55
C VAL A 138 5.76 3.85 5.63
N GLY A 139 5.35 3.44 4.43
CA GLY A 139 4.50 4.22 3.53
C GLY A 139 3.24 3.45 3.18
N LEU A 140 2.10 4.15 3.15
CA LEU A 140 0.81 3.62 2.72
C LEU A 140 0.33 4.43 1.53
N GLN A 141 -0.06 3.75 0.46
CA GLN A 141 -0.53 4.37 -0.76
C GLN A 141 -1.90 3.84 -1.14
N PHE A 142 -2.86 4.74 -1.36
CA PHE A 142 -4.22 4.38 -1.78
C PHE A 142 -4.43 4.74 -3.24
N PHE A 143 -4.77 3.74 -4.05
CA PHE A 143 -5.11 3.91 -5.46
C PHE A 143 -6.55 3.50 -5.72
N GLN A 144 -7.29 4.40 -6.34
CA GLN A 144 -8.62 4.11 -6.83
C GLN A 144 -8.59 3.54 -8.25
N VAL A 145 -9.37 2.49 -8.49
CA VAL A 145 -9.66 1.95 -9.83
C VAL A 145 -11.11 2.21 -10.18
N GLY A 146 -11.34 2.77 -11.36
CA GLY A 146 -12.66 3.16 -11.82
C GLY A 146 -13.15 4.46 -11.20
N ASP A 147 -14.42 4.75 -11.47
CA ASP A 147 -15.04 6.08 -11.39
C ASP A 147 -16.09 6.22 -10.29
N ASP A 148 -16.04 5.34 -9.28
CA ASP A 148 -16.95 5.40 -8.14
C ASP A 148 -16.71 6.68 -7.32
N LYS A 149 -17.69 7.59 -7.35
CA LYS A 149 -17.58 8.88 -6.66
C LYS A 149 -17.50 8.74 -5.14
N HIS A 150 -18.20 7.77 -4.56
CA HIS A 150 -18.17 7.57 -3.11
C HIS A 150 -16.82 7.04 -2.65
N ALA A 151 -16.22 6.13 -3.43
CA ALA A 151 -14.85 5.68 -3.17
C ALA A 151 -13.87 6.85 -3.25
N GLN A 152 -14.02 7.72 -4.26
CA GLN A 152 -13.18 8.89 -4.43
C GLN A 152 -13.29 9.87 -3.25
N GLU A 153 -14.52 10.24 -2.88
CA GLU A 153 -14.81 11.15 -1.76
C GLU A 153 -14.27 10.58 -0.44
N TYR A 154 -14.47 9.28 -0.21
CA TYR A 154 -13.98 8.61 1.00
C TYR A 154 -12.46 8.61 1.10
N LEU A 155 -11.75 8.28 0.01
CA LEU A 155 -10.29 8.28 0.00
C LEU A 155 -9.72 9.70 0.18
N GLN A 156 -10.35 10.72 -0.42
CA GLN A 156 -9.95 12.12 -0.21
C GLN A 156 -10.17 12.56 1.24
N MET A 157 -11.30 12.21 1.85
CA MET A 157 -11.58 12.51 3.25
C MET A 157 -10.55 11.83 4.17
N LEU A 158 -10.24 10.56 3.91
CA LEU A 158 -9.22 9.82 4.66
C LEU A 158 -7.85 10.50 4.56
N ASP A 159 -7.44 10.94 3.36
CA ASP A 159 -6.18 11.66 3.14
C ASP A 159 -6.14 13.01 3.88
N ASP A 160 -7.21 13.80 3.75
CA ASP A 160 -7.32 15.11 4.39
C ASP A 160 -7.29 14.99 5.92
N ASP A 161 -8.04 14.05 6.50
CA ASP A 161 -8.09 13.83 7.95
C ASP A 161 -6.74 13.39 8.52
N LEU A 162 -6.05 12.48 7.83
CA LEU A 162 -4.71 12.02 8.22
C LEU A 162 -3.67 13.13 8.06
N GLY A 163 -3.74 13.88 6.96
CA GLY A 163 -2.86 15.03 6.69
C GLY A 163 -3.07 16.17 7.70
N HIS A 164 -4.30 16.43 8.13
CA HIS A 164 -4.61 17.41 9.17
C HIS A 164 -4.00 17.00 10.52
N LYS A 165 -4.14 15.74 10.92
CA LYS A 165 -3.52 15.21 12.16
C LYS A 165 -2.00 15.28 12.08
N SER A 166 -1.41 15.00 10.93
CA SER A 166 0.04 15.10 10.78
C SER A 166 0.56 16.54 10.88
N LYS A 167 -0.11 17.50 10.23
CA LYS A 167 0.24 18.93 10.29
C LYS A 167 0.12 19.52 11.69
N ASN A 168 -0.81 19.02 12.50
CA ASN A 168 -0.97 19.46 13.89
C ASN A 168 0.10 18.87 14.84
N GLY A 169 0.97 17.99 14.33
CA GLY A 169 2.03 17.36 15.13
C GLY A 169 1.55 16.17 15.96
N ASP A 170 0.33 15.68 15.75
CA ASP A 170 -0.22 14.54 16.50
C ASP A 170 0.42 13.20 16.09
N MET A 171 0.96 13.13 14.88
CA MET A 171 1.68 11.97 14.33
C MET A 171 2.51 12.35 13.09
N ARG A 172 3.47 11.50 12.73
CA ARG A 172 4.10 11.54 11.41
C ARG A 172 3.13 11.31 10.25
N ASP A 173 3.50 11.85 9.09
CA ASP A 173 2.85 11.53 7.82
C ASP A 173 3.43 10.23 7.25
N ILE A 174 2.54 9.28 6.95
CA ILE A 174 2.87 7.97 6.37
C ILE A 174 1.95 7.61 5.20
N VAL A 175 1.02 8.48 4.81
CA VAL A 175 -0.03 8.17 3.83
C VAL A 175 0.09 9.10 2.64
N ASP A 176 -0.07 8.53 1.44
CA ASP A 176 -0.24 9.27 0.20
C ASP A 176 -1.42 8.68 -0.58
N THR A 177 -2.31 9.53 -1.10
CA THR A 177 -3.51 9.08 -1.80
C THR A 177 -3.51 9.58 -3.24
N VAL A 178 -3.64 8.63 -4.17
CA VAL A 178 -3.71 8.94 -5.60
C VAL A 178 -5.13 8.66 -6.12
N PRO A 179 -5.94 9.70 -6.36
CA PRO A 179 -7.29 9.53 -6.88
C PRO A 179 -7.28 9.09 -8.34
N TRP A 180 -8.34 8.42 -8.79
CA TRP A 180 -8.54 8.09 -10.20
C TRP A 180 -8.80 9.36 -11.02
N ARG A 181 -8.06 9.56 -12.13
CA ARG A 181 -8.12 10.81 -12.94
C ARG A 181 -8.65 10.63 -14.37
N GLY A 182 -9.26 9.50 -14.68
CA GLY A 182 -10.02 9.26 -15.91
C GLY A 182 -9.27 9.37 -17.23
N ASP A 183 -10.02 9.44 -18.33
CA ASP A 183 -9.51 9.28 -19.71
C ASP A 183 -8.60 10.40 -20.22
N LYS A 184 -8.31 11.43 -19.41
CA LYS A 184 -7.36 12.52 -19.71
C LYS A 184 -6.16 12.58 -18.77
N GLY A 185 -6.07 11.66 -17.81
CA GLY A 185 -4.97 11.59 -16.86
C GLY A 185 -4.94 10.20 -16.24
N GLN A 186 -4.06 9.35 -16.77
CA GLN A 186 -3.68 8.02 -16.31
C GLN A 186 -4.84 7.19 -15.70
N THR A 187 -5.26 6.15 -16.43
CA THR A 187 -5.72 4.88 -15.83
C THR A 187 -4.78 4.47 -14.69
N LEU A 188 -5.13 3.49 -13.86
CA LEU A 188 -4.18 2.88 -12.93
C LEU A 188 -3.01 2.33 -13.76
N SER A 189 -2.02 3.18 -14.02
CA SER A 189 -1.00 2.96 -15.02
C SER A 189 0.23 2.50 -14.29
N ALA A 190 0.97 1.60 -14.93
CA ALA A 190 2.26 1.15 -14.45
C ALA A 190 3.12 2.34 -14.01
N ASP A 191 3.11 3.43 -14.79
CA ASP A 191 3.86 4.66 -14.52
C ASP A 191 3.38 5.41 -13.27
N GLY A 192 2.06 5.46 -13.04
CA GLY A 192 1.48 6.08 -11.85
C GLY A 192 1.88 5.33 -10.57
N ILE A 193 1.70 4.00 -10.56
CA ILE A 193 2.13 3.18 -9.42
C ILE A 193 3.66 3.20 -9.29
N LEU A 194 4.41 3.11 -10.39
CA LEU A 194 5.85 3.12 -10.38
C LEU A 194 6.41 4.44 -9.85
N LYS A 195 5.84 5.58 -10.25
CA LYS A 195 6.21 6.89 -9.70
C LYS A 195 6.05 6.91 -8.18
N CYS A 196 4.97 6.34 -7.67
CA CYS A 196 4.71 6.27 -6.24
C CYS A 196 5.66 5.30 -5.51
N VAL A 197 5.97 4.14 -6.11
CA VAL A 197 6.99 3.22 -5.59
C VAL A 197 8.37 3.89 -5.54
N LEU A 198 8.78 4.57 -6.61
CA LEU A 198 10.08 5.26 -6.69
C LEU A 198 10.15 6.50 -5.79
N GLY A 199 9.06 7.24 -5.65
CA GLY A 199 8.94 8.39 -4.74
C GLY A 199 9.10 7.98 -3.27
N ALA A 200 8.51 6.84 -2.89
CA ALA A 200 8.65 6.27 -1.55
C ALA A 200 10.08 5.79 -1.24
N VAL A 201 10.78 5.24 -2.24
CA VAL A 201 12.17 4.75 -2.08
C VAL A 201 13.19 5.90 -2.07
N ASN A 202 12.92 7.02 -2.74
CA ASN A 202 13.87 8.13 -2.82
C ASN A 202 13.19 9.49 -2.99
N ARG A 203 13.10 10.25 -1.88
CA ARG A 203 12.59 11.64 -1.83
C ARG A 203 13.25 12.62 -2.82
N LYS A 204 14.38 12.28 -3.48
CA LYS A 204 14.91 13.10 -4.59
C LYS A 204 14.03 13.08 -5.84
N TYR A 205 13.34 11.98 -6.12
CA TYR A 205 12.43 11.90 -7.29
C TYR A 205 11.10 12.59 -7.03
N ASP A 206 10.71 12.71 -5.77
CA ASP A 206 9.50 13.43 -5.33
C ASP A 206 9.58 14.95 -5.63
N LYS A 207 10.80 15.51 -5.71
CA LYS A 207 11.03 16.92 -6.11
C LYS A 207 11.04 17.16 -7.61
N CYS A 208 10.92 16.12 -8.44
CA CYS A 208 10.92 16.27 -9.89
C CYS A 208 9.48 16.33 -10.43
N ASN A 209 8.89 17.53 -10.37
CA ASN A 209 7.95 18.01 -11.38
C ASN A 209 8.67 18.13 -12.74
N ALA A 210 9.14 17.00 -13.28
CA ALA A 210 9.95 16.98 -14.49
C ALA A 210 9.43 15.95 -15.48
N PHE A 211 8.15 16.01 -15.84
CA PHE A 211 7.65 15.67 -17.18
C PHE A 211 6.39 16.51 -17.42
N ARG A 212 6.59 17.65 -18.07
CA ARG A 212 5.55 18.44 -18.74
C ARG A 212 5.23 17.78 -20.08
#